data_AF-A0A965Y187-F1
#
_entry.id   AF-A0A965Y187-F1
#
_cell.length_a   1.000
_cell.length_b   1.000
_cell.length_c   1.000
_cell.angle_alpha   90.00
_cell.angle_beta   90.00
_cell.angle_gamma   90.00
#
_symmetry.space_group_name_H-M   'P 1'
#
loop_
_entity.id
_entity.type
_entity.pdbx_description
1 polymer ?
#
loop_
_entity_poly.entity_id
_entity_poly.type
_entity_poly.pdbx_seq_one_letter_code
_entity_poly.pdbx_strand_id
1 'polypeptide(L)' 'MTTISIINYKGGVGKTTVSANLAAELAARGMRVLAVDLDPQASLT' A
#
# COMPACT_ATOMS: atom_id res chain seq x y z
N MET A 1 -11.51 13.00 2.19
CA MET A 1 -10.49 11.97 2.50
C MET A 1 -10.49 10.98 1.36
N THR A 2 -9.32 10.70 0.77
CA THR A 2 -9.21 9.83 -0.42
C THR A 2 -8.67 8.47 0.00
N THR A 3 -9.32 7.39 -0.45
CA THR A 3 -8.91 6.01 -0.17
C THR A 3 -8.47 5.34 -1.48
N ILE A 4 -7.31 4.68 -1.46
CA ILE A 4 -6.74 3.97 -2.60
C ILE A 4 -6.53 2.51 -2.19
N SER A 5 -7.09 1.57 -2.96
CA SER A 5 -6.96 0.14 -2.71
C SER A 5 -6.15 -0.53 -3.82
N ILE A 6 -5.08 -1.22 -3.47
CA ILE A 6 -4.24 -2.00 -4.40
C ILE A 6 -4.66 -3.47 -4.34
N ILE A 7 -5.44 -3.91 -5.33
CA ILE A 7 -6.04 -5.26 -5.35
C ILE A 7 -5.63 -6.05 -6.59
N ASN A 8 -5.41 -7.35 -6.40
CA ASN A 8 -5.18 -8.32 -7.46
C ASN A 8 -5.35 -9.74 -6.89
N TYR A 9 -6.10 -10.59 -7.60
CA TYR A 9 -6.36 -11.99 -7.20
C TYR A 9 -5.12 -12.89 -7.21
N LYS A 10 -4.11 -12.56 -8.03
CA LYS A 10 -2.87 -13.33 -8.10
C LYS A 10 -1.88 -12.87 -7.02
N GLY A 11 -1.34 -13.83 -6.26
CA GLY A 11 -0.23 -13.61 -5.34
C GLY A 11 1.08 -13.30 -6.07
N GLY A 12 2.01 -12.58 -5.41
CA GLY A 12 3.34 -12.32 -5.97
C GLY A 12 3.41 -11.35 -7.15
N VAL A 13 2.36 -10.58 -7.41
CA VAL A 13 2.31 -9.59 -8.52
C VAL A 13 2.77 -8.18 -8.12
N GLY A 14 3.38 -8.02 -6.95
CA GLY A 14 3.94 -6.74 -6.50
C GLY A 14 2.96 -5.78 -5.81
N LYS A 15 1.74 -6.22 -5.42
CA LYS A 15 0.76 -5.38 -4.70
C LYS A 15 1.38 -4.65 -3.50
N THR A 16 2.01 -5.40 -2.60
CA THR A 16 2.65 -4.88 -1.38
C THR A 16 3.75 -3.88 -1.71
N THR A 17 4.60 -4.20 -2.68
CA THR A 17 5.68 -3.31 -3.14
C THR A 17 5.13 -1.98 -3.66
N VAL A 18 4.07 -2.02 -4.47
CA VAL A 18 3.42 -0.82 -4.99
C VAL A 18 2.76 -0.03 -3.85
N SER A 19 2.03 -0.69 -2.94
CA SER A 19 1.41 -0.04 -1.78
C SER A 19 2.43 0.69 -0.91
N ALA A 20 3.56 0.04 -0.59
CA ALA A 20 4.61 0.64 0.24
C ALA A 20 5.26 1.86 -0.43
N ASN A 21 5.64 1.75 -1.70
CA ASN A 21 6.28 2.86 -2.42
C ASN A 21 5.32 4.03 -2.66
N LEU A 22 4.06 3.75 -2.98
CA LEU A 22 3.05 4.79 -3.12
C LEU A 22 2.83 5.54 -1.80
N ALA A 23 2.72 4.82 -0.68
CA ALA A 23 2.58 5.43 0.63
C ALA A 23 3.80 6.30 0.99
N ALA A 24 5.01 5.80 0.73
CA ALA A 24 6.26 6.53 0.98
C ALA A 24 6.36 7.81 0.14
N GLU A 25 6.05 7.75 -1.16
CA GLU A 25 6.09 8.92 -2.05
C GLU A 25 5.04 9.96 -1.67
N LEU A 26 3.81 9.54 -1.34
CA LEU A 26 2.76 10.46 -0.88
C LEU A 26 3.15 11.15 0.42
N ALA A 27 3.76 10.42 1.36
CA ALA A 27 4.29 10.99 2.60
C ALA A 27 5.45 11.97 2.31
N ALA A 28 6.37 11.64 1.39
CA ALA A 28 7.47 12.51 0.97
C ALA A 28 6.97 13.83 0.34
N ARG A 29 5.79 13.80 -0.29
CA ARG A 29 5.10 15.01 -0.80
C ARG A 29 4.36 15.82 0.28
N GLY A 30 4.51 15.46 1.56
CA GLY A 30 3.90 16.16 2.68
C GLY A 30 2.43 15.77 2.94
N MET A 31 1.93 14.69 2.33
CA MET A 31 0.57 14.22 2.60
C MET A 31 0.54 13.39 3.88
N ARG A 32 -0.55 13.50 4.64
CA ARG A 32 -0.83 12.57 5.76
C ARG A 32 -1.33 11.26 5.17
N VAL A 33 -0.54 10.19 5.34
CA VAL A 33 -0.82 8.87 4.78
C VAL A 33 -1.06 7.86 5.90
N LEU A 34 -2.06 7.01 5.72
CA LEU A 34 -2.30 5.81 6.51
C LEU A 34 -2.19 4.61 5.57
N ALA A 35 -1.21 3.73 5.80
CA ALA A 35 -1.11 2.45 5.13
C ALA A 35 -1.85 1.39 5.99
N VAL A 36 -2.68 0.56 5.35
CA VAL A 36 -3.43 -0.51 6.02
C VAL A 36 -3.12 -1.82 5.30
N ASP A 37 -2.62 -2.81 6.04
CA ASP A 37 -2.43 -4.17 5.54
C ASP A 37 -3.65 -5.02 5.85
N LEU A 38 -4.23 -5.62 4.81
CA LEU A 38 -5.38 -6.53 4.91
C LEU A 38 -5.02 -7.93 4.40
N ASP A 39 -3.75 -8.18 4.07
CA ASP A 39 -3.26 -9.50 3.67
C ASP A 39 -2.82 -10.28 4.92
N PRO A 40 -3.34 -11.50 5.15
CA PRO A 40 -2.89 -12.35 6.25
C PRO A 40 -1.38 -12.65 6.25
N GLN A 41 -0.71 -12.51 5.10
CA GLN A 41 0.76 -12.66 5.00
C GLN A 41 1.54 -11.48 5.60
N ALA A 42 0.85 -10.40 5.98
CA ALA A 42 1.40 -9.24 6.65
C ALA A 42 2.65 -8.65 5.97
N SER A 43 2.76 -8.74 4.65
CA SER A 43 3.99 -8.38 3.94
C SER A 43 4.26 -6.86 3.92
N LEU A 44 3.27 -6.04 4.29
CA LEU A 44 3.40 -4.58 4.38
C LEU A 44 3.69 -4.09 5.81
N THR A 45 3.46 -4.93 6.82
CA THR A 45 3.63 -4.62 8.25
C THR A 45 5.07 -4.87 8.68
#